data_AF-A0A974GVJ4-F1
#
_entry.id   AF-A0A974GVJ4-F1
#
_cell.length_a   1.000
_cell.length_b   1.000
_cell.length_c   1.000
_cell.angle_alpha   90.00
_cell.angle_beta   90.00
_cell.angle_gamma   90.00
#
_symmetry.space_group_name_H-M   'P 1'
#
loop_
_entity.id
_entity.type
_entity.pdbx_description
1 polymer ?
#
loop_
_entity_poly.entity_id
_entity_poly.type
_entity_poly.pdbx_seq_one_letter_code
_entity_poly.pdbx_strand_id
1 'polypeptide(L)' 'MLERLLMAGEKYYFMHKEVTIIKVWDCFHLAEIKELISQRSLLVDICTLTINPNYTNSISLRLFLEEENECSEFY' A
#
# COMPACT_ATOMS: atom_id res chain seq x y z
N MET A 1 -21.42 1.57 6.10
CA MET A 1 -20.07 1.69 5.52
C MET A 1 -19.73 0.32 4.99
N LEU A 2 -19.57 0.15 3.68
CA LEU A 2 -19.40 -1.18 3.09
C LEU A 2 -17.99 -1.67 3.43
N GLU A 3 -17.88 -2.65 4.34
CA GLU A 3 -16.64 -3.38 4.58
C GLU A 3 -16.26 -4.08 3.26
N ARG A 4 -15.38 -3.46 2.47
CA ARG A 4 -14.72 -4.14 1.36
C ARG A 4 -13.72 -5.12 1.96
N LEU A 5 -14.20 -6.32 2.28
CA LEU A 5 -13.33 -7.45 2.52
C LEU A 5 -12.51 -7.67 1.25
N LEU A 6 -11.20 -7.66 1.40
CA LEU A 6 -10.29 -7.93 0.31
C LEU A 6 -10.42 -9.41 -0.06
N MET A 7 -10.84 -9.69 -1.29
CA MET A 7 -11.12 -11.04 -1.77
C MET A 7 -9.93 -11.63 -2.52
N ALA A 8 -9.58 -12.87 -2.19
CA ALA A 8 -8.60 -13.63 -2.94
C ALA A 8 -9.05 -13.80 -4.40
N GLY A 9 -8.18 -13.47 -5.35
CA GLY A 9 -8.45 -13.54 -6.79
C GLY A 9 -8.85 -12.22 -7.44
N GLU A 10 -9.14 -11.17 -6.66
CA GLU A 10 -9.28 -9.81 -7.19
C GLU A 10 -7.92 -9.17 -7.49
N LYS A 11 -7.90 -8.29 -8.51
CA LYS A 11 -6.72 -7.48 -8.84
C LYS A 11 -6.77 -6.18 -8.05
N TYR A 12 -5.69 -5.90 -7.33
CA TYR A 12 -5.52 -4.64 -6.59
C TYR A 12 -4.45 -3.80 -7.25
N TYR A 13 -4.62 -2.48 -7.14
CA TYR A 13 -3.69 -1.52 -7.71
C TYR A 13 -3.25 -0.53 -6.65
N PHE A 14 -1.96 -0.30 -6.54
CA PHE A 14 -1.38 0.75 -5.72
C PHE A 14 -0.51 1.63 -6.62
N MET A 15 -0.80 2.94 -6.65
CA MET A 15 -0.11 3.89 -7.54
C MET A 15 -0.02 3.42 -9.01
N HIS A 16 -1.13 2.91 -9.56
CA HIS A 16 -1.25 2.35 -10.92
C HIS A 16 -0.45 1.06 -11.17
N LYS A 17 0.07 0.41 -10.12
CA LYS A 17 0.79 -0.86 -10.24
C LYS A 17 -0.04 -2.00 -9.66
N GLU A 18 -0.06 -3.14 -10.34
CA GLU A 18 -0.74 -4.34 -9.84
C GLU A 18 0.03 -4.91 -8.64
N VAL A 19 -0.71 -5.19 -7.56
CA VAL A 19 -0.15 -5.65 -6.29
C VAL A 19 -0.96 -6.82 -5.73
N THR A 20 -0.29 -7.68 -4.97
CA THR A 20 -0.93 -8.78 -4.23
C THR A 20 -1.05 -8.39 -2.77
N ILE A 21 -2.19 -8.69 -2.16
CA ILE A 21 -2.39 -8.47 -0.74
C ILE A 21 -1.87 -9.67 0.02
N ILE A 22 -0.96 -9.44 0.95
CA ILE A 22 -0.36 -10.46 1.81
C ILE A 22 -1.16 -10.59 3.10
N LYS A 23 -1.50 -9.46 3.71
CA LYS A 23 -2.16 -9.39 5.01
C LYS A 23 -3.00 -8.14 5.13
N VAL A 24 -4.08 -8.23 5.91
CA VAL A 24 -4.99 -7.12 6.18
C VAL A 24 -5.13 -6.95 7.68
N TRP A 25 -5.13 -5.70 8.14
CA TRP A 25 -5.44 -5.30 9.50
C TRP A 25 -6.66 -4.37 9.46
N ASP A 26 -7.85 -4.97 9.46
CA ASP A 26 -9.11 -4.25 9.28
C ASP A 26 -9.33 -3.14 10.32
N CYS A 27 -8.95 -3.39 11.59
CA CYS A 27 -9.10 -2.40 12.67
C CYS A 27 -8.34 -1.10 12.43
N PHE A 28 -7.31 -1.12 11.58
CA PHE A 28 -6.48 0.04 11.27
C PHE A 28 -6.66 0.52 9.82
N HIS A 29 -7.54 -0.11 9.03
CA HIS A 29 -7.67 0.11 7.59
C HIS A 29 -6.35 -0.06 6.81
N LEU A 30 -5.49 -0.98 7.25
CA LEU A 30 -4.18 -1.21 6.63
C LEU A 30 -4.10 -2.56 5.92
N ALA A 31 -3.33 -2.61 4.84
CA ALA A 31 -2.96 -3.83 4.16
C ALA A 31 -1.45 -3.86 3.88
N GLU A 32 -0.85 -5.04 4.03
CA GLU A 32 0.47 -5.34 3.51
C GLU A 32 0.31 -5.85 2.09
N ILE A 33 0.99 -5.19 1.16
CA ILE A 33 0.97 -5.51 -0.25
C ILE A 33 2.35 -5.89 -0.73
N LYS A 34 2.40 -6.75 -1.74
CA LYS A 34 3.59 -7.06 -2.52
C LYS A 34 3.46 -6.50 -3.92
N GLU A 35 4.43 -5.68 -4.34
CA GLU A 35 4.53 -5.30 -5.74
C GLU A 35 5.09 -6.47 -6.56
N LEU A 36 4.42 -6.80 -7.68
CA LEU A 36 4.80 -7.95 -8.51
C LEU A 36 6.20 -7.81 -9.12
N ILE A 37 6.57 -6.59 -9.53
CA ILE A 37 7.83 -6.33 -10.24
C ILE A 37 9.00 -6.23 -9.26
N SER A 38 8.91 -5.34 -8.26
CA SER A 38 10.02 -5.11 -7.33
C SER A 38 10.12 -6.17 -6.24
N GLN A 39 9.09 -7.00 -6.07
CA GLN A 39 8.94 -7.96 -4.97
C GLN A 39 9.02 -7.32 -3.57
N ARG A 40 8.94 -5.98 -3.48
CA ARG A 40 8.95 -5.24 -2.22
C ARG A 40 7.58 -5.36 -1.55
N SER A 41 7.61 -5.52 -0.23
CA SER A 41 6.43 -5.41 0.61
C SER A 41 6.27 -3.97 1.12
N LEU A 42 5.04 -3.47 1.13
CA LEU A 42 4.68 -2.15 1.62
C LEU A 42 3.43 -2.24 2.49
N LEU A 43 3.35 -1.42 3.53
CA LEU A 43 2.13 -1.19 4.29
C LEU A 43 1.42 0.03 3.70
N VAL A 44 0.14 -0.13 3.37
CA VAL A 44 -0.68 0.92 2.74
C VAL A 44 -2.08 0.95 3.35
N ASP A 45 -2.74 2.10 3.26
CA ASP A 45 -4.16 2.21 3.57
C ASP A 45 -4.97 1.48 2.49
N ILE A 46 -5.93 0.65 2.91
CA ILE A 46 -6.79 -0.16 2.03
C ILE A 46 -7.52 0.72 1.00
N CYS A 47 -7.88 1.95 1.34
CA CYS A 47 -8.59 2.88 0.45
C CYS A 47 -7.75 3.27 -0.79
N THR A 48 -6.44 3.07 -0.72
CA THR A 48 -5.51 3.34 -1.83
C THR A 48 -5.41 2.17 -2.82
N LEU A 49 -5.97 0.99 -2.49
CA LEU A 49 -5.91 -0.23 -3.29
C LEU A 49 -6.99 -0.30 -4.37
N THR A 50 -6.93 0.62 -5.32
CA THR A 50 -7.86 0.71 -6.46
C THR A 50 -7.18 1.43 -7.62
N ILE A 51 -7.73 1.26 -8.83
CA ILE A 51 -7.27 1.97 -10.03
C ILE A 51 -7.40 3.50 -9.84
N ASN A 52 -8.47 3.93 -9.18
CA ASN A 52 -8.77 5.34 -8.89
C ASN A 52 -8.82 5.58 -7.37
N PRO A 53 -7.66 5.78 -6.71
CA PRO A 53 -7.59 5.96 -5.26
C PRO A 53 -8.23 7.27 -4.82
N ASN A 54 -9.03 7.20 -3.75
CA ASN A 54 -9.56 8.39 -3.08
C ASN A 54 -8.64 8.77 -1.91
N TYR A 55 -7.74 9.73 -2.16
CA TYR A 55 -6.78 10.20 -1.16
C TYR A 55 -7.38 11.14 -0.10
N THR A 56 -8.61 11.64 -0.30
CA THR A 56 -9.25 12.55 0.68
C THR A 56 -9.48 11.86 2.03
N ASN A 57 -9.69 10.53 2.01
CA ASN A 57 -9.96 9.73 3.20
C ASN A 57 -8.83 8.74 3.53
N SER A 58 -7.65 8.86 2.92
CA SER A 58 -6.52 7.98 3.19
C SER A 58 -5.67 8.48 4.36
N ILE A 59 -5.22 7.57 5.20
CA ILE A 59 -4.23 7.84 6.24
C ILE A 59 -2.83 7.84 5.61
N SER A 60 -2.07 8.93 5.81
CA SER A 60 -0.67 8.98 5.38
C SER A 60 0.19 8.10 6.29
N LEU A 61 0.69 6.99 5.75
CA LEU A 61 1.65 6.12 6.44
C LEU A 61 3.08 6.63 6.23
N ARG A 62 3.38 7.82 6.74
CA ARG A 62 4.75 8.35 6.84
C ARG A 62 5.57 7.63 7.94
N LEU A 63 5.23 6.38 8.27
CA LEU A 63 5.60 5.78 9.56
C LEU A 63 6.76 4.80 9.57
N PHE A 64 7.41 4.44 8.45
CA PHE A 64 8.57 3.54 8.48
C PHE A 64 9.62 3.82 7.41
N LEU A 65 10.03 5.08 7.25
CA LEU A 65 11.37 5.36 6.77
C LEU A 65 12.19 5.71 8.02
N GLU A 66 12.72 4.70 8.70
CA GLU A 66 14.02 4.93 9.34
C GLU A 66 14.97 5.25 8.20
N GLU A 67 15.57 6.43 8.27
CA GLU A 67 16.59 6.92 7.35
C GLU A 67 17.85 6.02 7.44
N GLU A 68 17.80 4.81 6.90
CA GLU A 68 19.01 4.10 6.52
C GLU A 68 19.26 4.34 5.04
N ASN A 69 19.88 5.48 4.74
CA ASN A 69 21.17 5.57 4.06
C ASN A 69 21.46 7.03 3.68
N GLU A 70 22.60 7.51 4.17
CA GLU A 70 23.34 8.66 3.66
C GLU A 70 23.47 8.55 2.13
N CYS A 71 22.60 9.21 1.37
CA CYS A 71 22.88 9.46 -0.04
C CYS A 71 23.69 10.76 -0.12
N SER A 72 24.99 10.54 -0.17
CA SER A 72 25.99 11.48 -0.68
C SER A 72 25.48 12.12 -1.96
N GLU A 73 25.35 13.43 -1.94
CA GLU A 73 25.08 14.24 -3.13
C GLU A 73 26.27 14.11 -4.09
N PHE A 74 26.07 13.44 -5.23
CA PHE A 74 26.86 13.66 -6.43
C PHE A 74 26.04 14.51 -7.39
N TYR A 75 26.60 15.69 -7.68
CA TYR A 75 26.29 16.76 -8.64
C TYR A 75 25.14 16.57 -9.65
#